data_AF-A0A820S8V5-F1
#
_entry.id   AF-A0A820S8V5-F1
#
_cell.length_a   1.000
_cell.length_b   1.000
_cell.length_c   1.000
_cell.angle_alpha   90.00
_cell.angle_beta   90.00
_cell.angle_gamma   90.00
#
_symmetry.space_group_name_H-M   'P 1'
#
loop_
_entity.id
_entity.type
_entity.pdbx_description
1 polymer ?
#
loop_
_entity_poly.entity_id
_entity_poly.type
_entity_poly.pdbx_seq_one_letter_code
_entity_poly.pdbx_strand_id
1 'polypeptide(L)' 'PRFDLTHLITHEWDYQDAFKLKNPKIKDEQLATCAYGTRIDYIFVHPRVNERWNLTECSIIDTKGVTDHNGVLAEFKLK' A
#
# COMPACT_ATOMS: atom_id res chain seq x y z
N PRO A 1 1.90 -22.65 10.13
CA PRO A 1 2.61 -21.86 9.09
C PRO A 1 1.99 -20.45 8.98
N ARG A 2 2.79 -19.39 9.14
CA ARG A 2 2.32 -18.04 8.79
C ARG A 2 2.26 -17.97 7.27
N PHE A 3 1.07 -17.68 6.74
CA PHE A 3 0.86 -17.51 5.31
C PHE A 3 1.34 -16.12 4.91
N ASP A 4 2.29 -16.04 3.97
CA ASP A 4 2.80 -14.77 3.47
C ASP A 4 1.90 -14.25 2.34
N LEU A 5 0.81 -13.59 2.76
CA LEU A 5 -0.16 -13.00 1.84
C LEU A 5 0.49 -11.95 0.91
N THR A 6 1.46 -11.20 1.41
CA THR A 6 2.15 -10.18 0.61
C THR A 6 2.96 -10.84 -0.50
N HIS A 7 3.67 -11.94 -0.21
CA HIS A 7 4.37 -12.71 -1.22
C HIS A 7 3.42 -13.26 -2.29
N LEU A 8 2.31 -13.92 -1.90
CA LEU A 8 1.32 -14.41 -2.85
C LEU A 8 0.84 -13.29 -3.80
N ILE A 9 0.39 -12.18 -3.23
CA ILE A 9 -0.20 -11.07 -4.01
C ILE A 9 0.84 -10.45 -4.97
N THR A 10 2.07 -10.24 -4.51
CA THR A 10 3.09 -9.49 -5.26
C THR A 10 3.93 -10.33 -6.21
N HIS A 11 4.18 -11.60 -5.88
CA HIS A 11 5.06 -12.47 -6.66
C HIS A 11 4.29 -13.48 -7.52
N GLU A 12 3.19 -14.04 -7.00
CA GLU A 12 2.41 -15.02 -7.77
C GLU A 12 1.30 -14.36 -8.59
N TRP A 13 0.63 -13.35 -8.04
CA TRP A 13 -0.48 -12.66 -8.72
C TRP A 13 -0.08 -11.37 -9.44
N ASP A 14 1.20 -10.96 -9.32
CA ASP A 14 1.78 -9.80 -10.01
C ASP A 14 1.07 -8.47 -9.69
N TYR A 15 0.49 -8.32 -8.50
CA TYR A 15 0.00 -7.03 -8.04
C TYR A 15 1.12 -6.18 -7.45
N GLN A 16 1.00 -4.87 -7.60
CA GLN A 16 1.96 -3.91 -7.09
C GLN A 16 1.40 -3.18 -5.88
N ASP A 17 2.20 -3.04 -4.84
CA ASP A 17 1.88 -2.19 -3.69
C ASP A 17 1.87 -0.71 -4.11
N ALA A 18 0.70 -0.07 -4.03
CA ALA A 18 0.50 1.32 -4.45
C ALA A 18 1.45 2.28 -3.71
N PHE A 19 1.65 2.08 -2.41
CA PHE A 19 2.49 2.96 -1.61
C PHE A 19 3.94 2.88 -2.07
N LYS A 20 4.45 1.67 -2.32
CA LYS A 20 5.81 1.45 -2.83
C LYS A 20 5.98 1.95 -4.26
N LEU A 21 4.96 1.76 -5.10
CA LEU A 21 4.96 2.27 -6.47
C LEU A 21 5.12 3.79 -6.49
N LYS A 22 4.43 4.51 -5.59
CA LYS A 22 4.54 5.97 -5.50
C LYS A 22 5.77 6.46 -4.73
N ASN A 23 6.23 5.69 -3.74
CA ASN A 23 7.31 6.05 -2.83
C ASN A 23 8.45 5.02 -2.84
N PRO A 24 9.14 4.80 -3.98
CA PRO A 24 10.08 3.69 -4.15
C PRO A 24 11.32 3.74 -3.26
N LYS A 25 11.60 4.88 -2.62
CA LYS A 25 12.75 5.09 -1.75
C LYS A 25 12.48 4.77 -0.27
N ILE A 26 11.21 4.61 0.13
CA ILE A 26 10.84 4.39 1.54
C ILE A 26 10.94 2.90 1.88
N LYS A 27 11.69 2.57 2.94
CA LYS A 27 11.88 1.19 3.42
C LYS A 27 10.68 0.71 4.23
N ASP A 28 10.44 -0.61 4.27
CA ASP A 28 9.30 -1.19 5.01
C ASP A 28 9.35 -0.91 6.51
N GLU A 29 10.54 -0.87 7.09
CA GLU A 29 10.77 -0.56 8.50
C GLU A 29 10.27 0.83 8.91
N GLN A 30 10.06 1.72 7.93
CA GLN A 30 9.56 3.08 8.13
C GLN A 30 8.05 3.19 7.93
N LEU A 31 7.37 2.08 7.64
CA LEU A 31 5.95 2.04 7.32
C LEU A 31 5.18 1.33 8.43
N ALA A 32 4.27 2.06 9.07
CA ALA A 32 3.34 1.51 10.03
C ALA A 32 1.94 1.98 9.69
N THR A 33 1.00 1.04 9.59
CA THR A 33 -0.42 1.34 9.44
C THR A 33 -1.20 0.96 10.69
N CYS A 34 -0.52 0.51 11.74
CA CYS A 34 -1.13 0.12 13.00
C CYS A 34 -0.30 0.63 14.19
N ALA A 35 -0.96 0.88 15.33
CA ALA A 35 -0.37 1.36 16.58
C ALA A 35 0.77 0.47 17.11
N TYR A 36 0.82 -0.80 16.70
CA TYR A 36 1.90 -1.75 17.04
C TYR A 36 3.14 -1.64 16.14
N GLY A 37 3.27 -0.56 15.35
CA GLY A 37 4.42 -0.35 14.47
C GLY A 37 4.51 -1.35 13.32
N THR A 38 3.40 -2.00 12.97
CA THR A 38 3.31 -2.96 11.88
C THR A 38 2.55 -2.36 10.71
N ARG A 39 2.94 -2.73 9.49
CA ARG A 39 2.18 -2.46 8.28
C ARG A 39 1.29 -3.65 7.97
N ILE A 40 -0.02 -3.46 8.01
CA ILE A 40 -1.02 -4.51 7.75
C ILE A 40 -2.15 -4.03 6.82
N ASP A 41 -2.20 -2.74 6.52
CA ASP A 41 -3.15 -2.14 5.60
C ASP A 41 -2.43 -1.80 4.28
N TYR A 42 -3.00 -2.25 3.18
CA TYR A 42 -2.38 -2.16 1.85
C TYR A 42 -3.41 -1.81 0.80
N ILE A 43 -2.95 -1.11 -0.24
CA ILE A 43 -3.66 -0.99 -1.52
C ILE A 43 -2.77 -1.66 -2.55
N PHE A 44 -3.29 -2.71 -3.19
CA PHE A 44 -2.63 -3.42 -4.26
C PHE A 44 -3.26 -3.08 -5.60
N VAL A 45 -2.42 -2.82 -6.60
CA VAL A 45 -2.82 -2.36 -7.94
C VAL A 45 -2.33 -3.37 -8.96
N HIS A 46 -3.24 -3.89 -9.77
CA HIS A 46 -2.86 -4.75 -10.88
C HIS A 46 -2.16 -3.90 -11.96
N PRO A 47 -1.04 -4.34 -12.57
CA PRO A 47 -0.29 -3.57 -13.59
C PRO A 47 -1.15 -3.04 -14.74
N ARG A 48 -2.11 -3.83 -15.24
CA ARG A 48 -3.12 -3.41 -16.23
C ARG A 48 -3.93 -2.15 -15.84
N VAL A 49 -4.14 -1.88 -14.55
CA VAL A 49 -4.81 -0.63 -14.10
C VAL A 49 -3.95 0.58 -14.46
N ASN A 50 -2.62 0.44 -14.34
CA ASN A 50 -1.66 1.48 -14.70
C ASN A 50 -1.61 1.76 -16.21
N GLU A 51 -2.30 1.00 -17.05
CA GLU A 51 -2.45 1.32 -18.49
C GLU A 51 -3.42 2.49 -18.70
N ARG A 52 -4.49 2.56 -17.90
CA ARG A 52 -5.59 3.53 -18.05
C ARG A 52 -5.60 4.61 -16.98
N TRP A 53 -5.13 4.28 -15.77
CA TRP A 53 -5.10 5.18 -14.63
C TRP A 53 -3.66 5.47 -14.25
N ASN A 54 -3.40 6.68 -13.81
CA ASN A 54 -2.12 7.09 -13.25
C ASN A 54 -2.28 7.22 -11.74
N LEU A 55 -1.46 6.51 -10.97
CA LEU A 55 -1.37 6.70 -9.51
C LEU A 55 -0.69 8.04 -9.23
N THR A 56 -1.49 9.05 -8.87
CA THR A 56 -1.01 10.41 -8.65
C THR A 56 -0.47 10.61 -7.25
N GLU A 57 -1.03 9.91 -6.26
CA GLU A 57 -0.61 9.98 -4.86
C GLU A 57 -0.86 8.65 -4.14
N CYS A 58 -0.02 8.32 -3.17
CA CYS A 58 -0.31 7.31 -2.17
C CYS A 58 0.39 7.67 -0.85
N SER A 59 -0.40 7.76 0.22
CA SER A 59 0.04 8.28 1.52
C SER A 59 -0.59 7.48 2.67
N ILE A 60 0.07 7.53 3.83
CA ILE A 60 -0.47 6.98 5.09
C ILE A 60 -0.90 8.17 5.94
N ILE A 61 -2.17 8.19 6.32
CA ILE A 61 -2.81 9.26 7.08
C ILE A 61 -2.90 8.80 8.54
N ASP A 62 -2.26 9.54 9.44
CA ASP A 62 -2.35 9.31 10.88
C ASP A 62 -3.80 9.53 11.35
N THR A 63 -4.40 8.49 11.93
CA THR A 63 -5.76 8.53 12.49
C THR A 63 -5.78 8.27 13.99
N LYS A 64 -4.67 8.57 14.68
CA LYS A 64 -4.52 8.46 16.12
C LYS A 64 -5.68 9.12 16.88
N GLY A 65 -6.22 8.39 17.85
CA GLY A 65 -7.33 8.83 18.68
C GLY A 65 -8.72 8.49 18.11
N VAL A 66 -8.80 7.94 16.91
CA VAL A 66 -10.05 7.45 16.30
C VAL A 66 -10.03 5.92 16.15
N THR A 67 -8.90 5.37 15.73
CA THR A 67 -8.67 3.92 15.54
C THR A 67 -7.21 3.57 15.87
N ASP A 68 -6.93 2.30 16.07
CA ASP A 68 -5.57 1.75 16.23
C ASP A 68 -4.86 1.53 14.89
N HIS A 69 -5.52 1.82 13.76
CA HIS A 69 -4.92 1.84 12.42
C HIS A 69 -4.72 3.26 11.89
N ASN A 70 -3.85 3.42 10.89
CA ASN A 70 -3.71 4.60 10.05
C ASN A 70 -4.45 4.36 8.72
N GLY A 71 -4.99 5.42 8.12
CA GLY A 71 -5.57 5.34 6.79
C GLY A 71 -4.51 5.14 5.71
N VAL A 72 -4.77 4.29 4.72
CA VAL A 72 -3.97 4.22 3.49
C VAL A 72 -4.79 4.83 2.36
N LEU A 73 -4.30 5.93 1.79
CA LEU A 73 -4.95 6.65 0.71
C LEU A 73 -4.18 6.42 -0.59
N ALA A 74 -4.91 6.23 -1.68
CA ALA A 74 -4.36 6.26 -3.04
C ALA A 74 -5.26 7.12 -3.93
N GLU A 75 -4.65 8.02 -4.69
CA GLU A 75 -5.34 8.83 -5.68
C GLU A 75 -4.97 8.40 -7.10
N PHE A 76 -5.99 8.27 -7.93
CA PHE A 76 -5.83 7.89 -9.33
C PHE A 76 -6.47 8.94 -10.23
N LYS A 77 -5.78 9.25 -11.32
CA LYS A 77 -6.30 10.09 -12.40
C LYS A 77 -6.38 9.29 -13.68
N LEU A 78 -7.47 9.42 -14.42
CA LEU A 78 -7.56 8.85 -15.77
C LEU A 78 -6.47 9.50 -16.65
N LYS A 79 -5.77 8.67 -17.41
CA LYS A 79 -4.75 9.16 -18.36
C LYS A 79 -5.37 9.91 -19.53
#